data_AF-A0A9E4EUY7-F1
#
_entry.id   AF-A0A9E4EUY7-F1
#
_cell.length_a   1.000
_cell.length_b   1.000
_cell.length_c   1.000
_cell.angle_alpha   90.00
_cell.angle_beta   90.00
_cell.angle_gamma   90.00
#
_symmetry.space_group_name_H-M   'P 1'
#
loop_
_entity.id
_entity.type
_entity.pdbx_description
1 polymer ?
#
loop_
_entity_poly.entity_id
_entity_poly.type
_entity_poly.pdbx_seq_one_letter_code
_entity_poly.pdbx_strand_id
1 'polypeptide(L)'
;MRGVASNLGSPSKYAQMVGTTSALYRRVADFLELLESWKLIYKSDTRGTRPEQKGFAPKRYLYDPGLANDLRLTALPRIDILSSLDAAQRTPIGGIVENVLATELVALGQSLTGWKKGVNSSEVDFIYRMTMGDTIPIECKASLVTRPRDTGGLAEYAARHGSKLGVLVNLAMPGKLTTSTGLKVIHIPVYLIDRLAEIVEALYKNTSNSTDPLGLTTHDN
;
A
#
# COMPACT_ATOMS: atom_id res chain seq x y z
N MET A 1 20.57 3.14 -2.60
CA MET A 1 20.04 1.82 -2.22
C MET A 1 19.89 1.63 -0.71
N ARG A 2 20.95 1.59 0.12
CA ARG A 2 20.82 1.41 1.59
C ARG A 2 19.86 2.40 2.26
N GLY A 3 19.96 3.69 1.95
CA GLY A 3 19.04 4.70 2.48
C GLY A 3 17.57 4.47 2.11
N VAL A 4 17.28 3.83 0.98
CA VAL A 4 15.92 3.41 0.61
C VAL A 4 15.52 2.17 1.41
N ALA A 5 16.38 1.15 1.45
CA ALA A 5 16.14 -0.09 2.22
C ALA A 5 15.86 0.18 3.71
N SER A 6 16.56 1.11 4.35
CA SER A 6 16.36 1.47 5.75
C SER A 6 15.03 2.19 6.00
N ASN A 7 14.43 2.81 4.98
CA ASN A 7 13.21 3.62 5.09
C ASN A 7 12.01 3.02 4.32
N LEU A 8 12.04 1.73 3.97
CA LEU A 8 10.91 1.06 3.33
C LEU A 8 9.62 1.22 4.14
N GLY A 9 8.52 1.48 3.43
CA GLY A 9 7.20 1.78 4.00
C GLY A 9 7.09 3.13 4.68
N SER A 10 8.17 3.92 4.76
CA SER A 10 8.19 5.25 5.36
C SER A 10 8.39 6.34 4.29
N PRO A 11 7.91 7.57 4.54
CA PRO A 11 8.20 8.70 3.67
C PRO A 11 9.72 8.88 3.52
N SER A 12 10.21 8.90 2.28
CA SER A 12 11.63 8.97 1.94
C SER A 12 12.11 10.42 1.93
N LYS A 13 12.58 10.90 3.08
CA LYS A 13 13.21 12.22 3.21
C LYS A 13 14.70 12.11 2.93
N TYR A 14 15.27 13.07 2.19
CA TYR A 14 16.70 13.06 1.86
C TYR A 14 17.60 13.04 3.10
N ALA A 15 17.16 13.73 4.16
CA ALA A 15 17.88 13.80 5.44
C ALA A 15 17.99 12.44 6.16
N GLN A 16 17.14 11.47 5.83
CA GLN A 16 17.22 10.11 6.37
C GLN A 16 18.22 9.24 5.60
N MET A 17 18.63 9.65 4.40
CA MET A 17 19.56 8.89 3.56
C MET A 17 20.98 9.41 3.70
N VAL A 18 21.13 10.74 3.78
CA VAL A 18 22.40 11.44 3.91
C VAL A 18 22.19 12.62 4.86
N GLY A 19 23.11 12.83 5.80
CA GLY A 19 23.06 13.97 6.70
C GLY A 19 23.08 15.30 5.94
N THR A 20 22.31 16.29 6.42
CA THR A 20 22.14 17.60 5.75
C THR A 20 23.43 18.40 5.62
N THR A 21 24.42 18.13 6.47
CA THR A 21 25.74 18.74 6.47
C THR A 21 26.70 18.16 5.42
N SER A 22 26.35 17.01 4.82
CA SER A 22 27.18 16.38 3.79
C SER A 22 27.06 17.12 2.46
N ALA A 23 28.18 17.29 1.76
CA ALA A 23 28.20 17.80 0.40
C ALA A 23 27.31 16.97 -0.56
N LEU A 24 27.12 15.69 -0.26
CA LEU A 24 26.29 14.76 -1.05
C LEU A 24 24.79 15.01 -0.89
N TYR A 25 24.34 15.69 0.18
CA TYR A 25 22.92 15.91 0.44
C TYR A 25 22.20 16.56 -0.74
N ARG A 26 22.84 17.56 -1.36
CA ARG A 26 22.28 18.29 -2.52
C ARG A 26 22.10 17.42 -3.77
N ARG A 27 22.79 16.28 -3.86
CA ARG A 27 22.75 15.35 -4.99
C ARG A 27 21.84 14.15 -4.76
N VAL A 28 21.22 14.02 -3.58
CA VAL A 28 20.37 12.86 -3.26
C VAL A 28 19.20 12.75 -4.24
N ALA A 29 18.60 13.88 -4.65
CA ALA A 29 17.52 13.88 -5.63
C ALA A 29 17.96 13.28 -6.96
N ASP A 30 19.09 13.74 -7.51
CA ASP A 30 19.64 13.25 -8.78
C ASP A 30 19.94 11.75 -8.74
N PHE A 31 20.50 11.26 -7.63
CA PHE A 31 20.76 9.83 -7.46
C PHE A 31 19.48 9.01 -7.39
N LEU A 32 18.45 9.51 -6.72
CA LEU A 32 17.16 8.82 -6.66
C LEU A 32 16.49 8.79 -8.03
N GLU A 33 16.52 9.89 -8.77
CA GLU A 33 15.99 9.94 -10.14
C GLU A 33 16.72 8.96 -11.06
N LEU A 34 18.04 8.87 -10.96
CA LEU A 34 18.83 7.91 -11.72
C LEU A 34 18.44 6.46 -11.38
N LEU A 35 18.33 6.12 -10.09
CA LEU A 35 17.91 4.79 -9.64
C LEU A 35 16.48 4.45 -10.06
N GLU A 36 15.57 5.42 -10.06
CA GLU A 36 14.18 5.27 -10.55
C GLU A 36 14.18 5.02 -12.07
N SER A 37 15.01 5.73 -12.83
CA SER A 37 15.14 5.56 -14.29
C SER A 37 15.67 4.18 -14.67
N TRP A 38 16.59 3.64 -13.88
CA TRP A 38 17.14 2.29 -14.03
C TRP A 38 16.25 1.19 -13.48
N LYS A 39 15.05 1.53 -12.98
CA LYS A 39 14.11 0.59 -12.37
C LYS A 39 14.70 -0.19 -11.19
N LEU A 40 15.72 0.34 -10.53
CA LEU A 40 16.28 -0.26 -9.31
C LEU A 40 15.43 0.08 -8.08
N ILE A 41 14.73 1.21 -8.13
CA ILE A 41 13.77 1.63 -7.11
C ILE A 41 12.46 2.08 -7.75
N TYR A 42 11.37 1.92 -7.01
CA TYR A 42 10.04 2.36 -7.36
C TYR A 42 9.56 3.47 -6.42
N LYS A 43 9.05 4.55 -7.00
CA LYS A 43 8.51 5.69 -6.26
C LYS A 43 6.99 5.56 -6.15
N SER A 44 6.48 5.65 -4.93
CA SER A 44 5.05 5.79 -4.65
C SER A 44 4.77 7.22 -4.19
N ASP A 45 3.98 7.94 -4.98
CA ASP A 45 3.53 9.27 -4.62
C ASP A 45 2.35 9.17 -3.65
N THR A 46 2.32 10.02 -2.61
CA THR A 46 1.19 10.06 -1.68
C THR A 46 0.31 11.26 -2.01
N ARG A 47 -0.96 11.02 -2.30
CA ARG A 47 -1.93 12.07 -2.62
C ARG A 47 -2.74 12.46 -1.38
N GLY A 48 -2.97 13.77 -1.25
CA GLY A 48 -3.86 14.32 -0.23
C GLY A 48 -5.33 14.23 -0.60
N THR A 49 -6.16 14.90 0.20
CA THR A 49 -7.61 15.05 -0.05
C THR A 49 -7.94 16.05 -1.14
N ARG A 50 -7.02 16.98 -1.43
CA ARG A 50 -7.19 18.00 -2.47
C ARG A 50 -6.06 17.88 -3.50
N PRO A 51 -6.32 18.16 -4.79
CA PRO A 51 -5.29 18.16 -5.83
C PRO A 51 -4.09 19.06 -5.51
N GLU A 52 -4.33 20.20 -4.84
CA GLU A 52 -3.28 21.13 -4.39
C GLU A 52 -2.54 20.72 -3.11
N GLN A 53 -2.95 19.67 -2.39
CA GLN A 53 -2.15 19.12 -1.28
C GLN A 53 -0.92 18.36 -1.84
N LYS A 54 0.06 19.14 -2.31
CA LYS A 54 1.42 18.71 -2.61
C LYS A 54 2.25 18.94 -1.34
N GLY A 55 2.88 17.90 -0.80
CA GLY A 55 3.69 18.07 0.42
C GLY A 55 4.01 16.80 1.18
N PHE A 56 3.40 15.66 0.84
CA PHE A 56 3.84 14.38 1.38
C PHE A 56 5.10 13.93 0.65
N ALA A 57 6.14 13.62 1.43
CA ALA A 57 7.33 13.00 0.87
C ALA A 57 6.93 11.60 0.33
N PRO A 58 7.38 11.22 -0.87
CA PRO A 58 7.01 9.94 -1.47
C PRO A 58 7.61 8.79 -0.66
N LYS A 59 6.98 7.61 -0.72
CA LYS A 59 7.61 6.36 -0.29
C LYS A 59 8.44 5.80 -1.46
N ARG A 60 9.53 5.10 -1.16
CA ARG A 60 10.36 4.44 -2.17
C ARG A 60 10.60 2.99 -1.79
N TYR A 61 10.56 2.13 -2.79
CA TYR A 61 10.67 0.68 -2.69
C TYR A 61 11.80 0.20 -3.59
N LEU A 62 12.40 -0.94 -3.27
CA LEU A 62 13.41 -1.58 -4.10
C LEU A 62 12.75 -2.57 -5.06
N TYR A 63 13.32 -2.69 -6.26
CA TYR A 63 12.87 -3.66 -7.26
C TYR A 63 12.93 -5.10 -6.76
N ASP A 64 13.99 -5.44 -6.03
CA ASP A 64 14.25 -6.79 -5.54
C ASP A 64 13.93 -6.86 -4.04
N PRO A 65 12.84 -7.56 -3.63
CA PRO A 65 12.49 -7.74 -2.23
C PRO A 65 13.52 -8.56 -1.44
N GLY A 66 14.27 -9.45 -2.09
CA GLY A 66 15.36 -10.22 -1.48
C GLY A 66 16.53 -9.30 -1.11
N LEU A 67 16.95 -8.43 -2.04
CA LEU A 67 17.94 -7.38 -1.75
C LEU A 67 17.43 -6.40 -0.69
N ALA A 68 16.14 -6.06 -0.73
CA ALA A 68 15.52 -5.20 0.27
C ALA A 68 15.59 -5.79 1.67
N ASN A 69 15.27 -7.08 1.77
CA ASN A 69 15.35 -7.83 3.00
C ASN A 69 16.80 -7.93 3.49
N ASP A 70 17.74 -8.29 2.62
CA ASP A 70 19.16 -8.37 2.94
C ASP A 70 19.67 -7.02 3.48
N LEU A 71 19.54 -5.93 2.73
CA LEU A 71 20.02 -4.61 3.12
C LEU A 71 19.35 -4.07 4.40
N ARG A 72 18.08 -4.41 4.65
CA ARG A 72 17.33 -3.94 5.81
C ARG A 72 17.58 -4.77 7.06
N LEU A 73 17.78 -6.08 6.91
CA LEU A 73 18.01 -7.00 8.02
C LEU A 73 19.49 -7.26 8.31
N THR A 74 20.44 -6.85 7.45
CA THR A 74 21.88 -7.03 7.72
C THR A 74 22.29 -6.47 9.09
N ALA A 75 21.63 -5.41 9.55
CA ALA A 75 21.91 -4.75 10.83
C ALA A 75 20.97 -5.17 11.98
N LEU A 76 20.01 -6.07 11.74
CA LEU A 76 19.02 -6.50 12.72
C LEU A 76 19.18 -8.00 13.04
N PRO A 77 18.93 -8.44 14.28
CA PRO A 77 18.84 -9.87 14.58
C PRO A 77 17.74 -10.50 13.72
N ARG A 78 17.91 -11.76 13.31
CA ARG A 78 16.90 -12.49 12.51
C ARG A 78 15.54 -12.39 13.20
N ILE A 79 14.61 -11.74 12.53
CA ILE A 79 13.28 -11.47 13.07
C ILE A 79 12.40 -12.68 12.75
N ASP A 80 11.98 -13.42 13.78
CA ASP A 80 10.98 -14.48 13.63
C ASP A 80 9.56 -13.89 13.75
N ILE A 81 8.83 -13.95 12.63
CA ILE A 81 7.44 -13.47 12.50
C ILE A 81 6.47 -14.25 13.41
N LEU A 82 6.76 -15.53 13.68
CA LEU A 82 5.89 -16.42 14.44
C LEU A 82 6.03 -16.20 15.95
N SER A 83 7.22 -15.78 16.41
CA SER A 83 7.42 -15.28 17.76
C SER A 83 6.80 -13.89 17.88
N SER A 84 6.06 -13.61 18.96
CA SER A 84 5.31 -12.35 19.11
C SER A 84 6.22 -11.13 19.00
N LEU A 85 6.22 -10.48 17.83
CA LEU A 85 7.04 -9.31 17.57
C LEU A 85 6.65 -8.16 18.49
N ASP A 86 7.64 -7.61 19.19
CA ASP A 86 7.54 -6.27 19.77
C ASP A 86 7.27 -5.26 18.64
N ALA A 87 6.57 -4.16 18.96
CA ALA A 87 6.17 -3.15 17.98
C ALA A 87 7.37 -2.60 17.18
N ALA A 88 8.54 -2.49 17.81
CA ALA A 88 9.78 -2.04 17.18
C ALA A 88 10.26 -2.97 16.04
N GLN A 89 9.96 -4.27 16.11
CA GLN A 89 10.36 -5.26 15.11
C GLN A 89 9.33 -5.40 13.97
N ARG A 90 8.09 -4.92 14.16
CA ARG A 90 7.05 -4.96 13.13
C ARG A 90 7.27 -3.93 12.02
N THR A 91 7.86 -2.78 12.33
CA THR A 91 8.10 -1.71 11.35
C THR A 91 9.07 -2.15 10.23
N PRO A 92 10.19 -2.83 10.53
CA PRO A 92 11.02 -3.45 9.51
C PRO A 92 10.25 -4.36 8.56
N ILE A 93 9.46 -5.29 9.11
CA ILE A 93 8.69 -6.27 8.32
C ILE A 93 7.56 -5.60 7.54
N GLY A 94 6.88 -4.62 8.12
CA GLY A 94 5.82 -3.85 7.43
C GLY A 94 6.35 -3.22 6.14
N GLY A 95 7.53 -2.60 6.19
CA GLY A 95 8.19 -2.07 5.01
C GLY A 95 8.54 -3.11 3.95
N ILE A 96 8.89 -4.34 4.34
CA ILE A 96 9.14 -5.44 3.40
C ILE A 96 7.84 -5.92 2.76
N VAL A 97 6.77 -6.08 3.54
CA VAL A 97 5.44 -6.45 3.03
C VAL A 97 4.93 -5.41 2.03
N GLU A 98 5.04 -4.12 2.35
CA GLU A 98 4.72 -3.05 1.41
C GLU A 98 5.61 -3.09 0.15
N ASN A 99 6.90 -3.43 0.29
CA ASN A 99 7.81 -3.54 -0.85
C ASN A 99 7.40 -4.67 -1.79
N VAL A 100 7.02 -5.84 -1.26
CA VAL A 100 6.54 -6.97 -2.07
C VAL A 100 5.26 -6.56 -2.80
N LEU A 101 4.31 -5.92 -2.12
CA LEU A 101 3.11 -5.42 -2.79
C LEU A 101 3.46 -4.39 -3.88
N ALA A 102 4.38 -3.47 -3.61
CA ALA A 102 4.80 -2.45 -4.57
C ALA A 102 5.39 -3.07 -5.84
N THR A 103 6.24 -4.09 -5.73
CA THR A 103 6.83 -4.76 -6.89
C THR A 103 5.77 -5.44 -7.74
N GLU A 104 4.79 -6.07 -7.11
CA GLU A 104 3.70 -6.79 -7.78
C GLU A 104 2.72 -5.82 -8.46
N LEU A 105 2.39 -4.71 -7.81
CA LEU A 105 1.61 -3.63 -8.42
C LEU A 105 2.30 -3.07 -9.67
N VAL A 106 3.62 -2.83 -9.61
CA VAL A 106 4.38 -2.37 -10.78
C VAL A 106 4.40 -3.43 -11.90
N ALA A 107 4.54 -4.70 -11.56
CA ALA A 107 4.48 -5.80 -12.52
C ALA A 107 3.11 -5.89 -13.23
N LEU A 108 2.03 -5.54 -12.52
CA LEU A 108 0.67 -5.39 -13.06
C LEU A 108 0.46 -4.09 -13.86
N GLY A 109 1.51 -3.28 -14.07
CA GLY A 109 1.44 -2.00 -14.78
C GLY A 109 0.79 -0.87 -13.98
N GLN A 110 0.60 -1.04 -12.66
CA GLN A 110 0.03 -0.01 -11.81
C GLN A 110 1.06 1.09 -11.51
N SER A 111 0.61 2.34 -11.54
CA SER A 111 1.36 3.44 -10.94
C SER A 111 1.22 3.39 -9.43
N LEU A 112 2.34 3.40 -8.71
CA LEU A 112 2.31 3.38 -7.24
C LEU A 112 1.82 4.73 -6.72
N THR A 113 0.69 4.71 -6.01
CA THR A 113 0.13 5.89 -5.38
C THR A 113 -0.52 5.50 -4.07
N GLY A 114 -0.13 6.16 -2.97
CA GLY A 114 -0.82 6.07 -1.68
C GLY A 114 -1.77 7.25 -1.46
N TRP A 115 -2.53 7.22 -0.38
CA TRP A 115 -3.43 8.30 0.02
C TRP A 115 -3.25 8.67 1.48
N LYS A 116 -3.35 9.97 1.77
CA LYS A 116 -3.42 10.51 3.14
C LYS A 116 -4.53 11.53 3.26
N LYS A 117 -5.25 11.50 4.38
CA LYS A 117 -6.16 12.61 4.73
C LYS A 117 -5.40 13.89 5.14
N GLY A 118 -4.21 13.75 5.69
CA GLY A 118 -3.43 14.78 6.36
C GLY A 118 -2.12 14.21 6.93
N VAL A 119 -1.31 15.04 7.60
CA VAL A 119 0.05 14.66 8.06
C VAL A 119 0.05 13.56 9.13
N ASN A 120 -0.89 13.61 10.08
CA ASN A 120 -1.01 12.66 11.20
C ASN A 120 -2.40 12.00 11.22
N SER A 121 -2.96 11.73 10.06
CA SER A 121 -4.28 11.10 9.91
C SER A 121 -4.17 9.72 9.29
N SER A 122 -5.31 9.10 9.04
CA SER A 122 -5.39 7.88 8.25
C SER A 122 -4.66 8.01 6.91
N GLU A 123 -4.02 6.91 6.58
CA GLU A 123 -3.25 6.65 5.37
C GLU A 123 -3.79 5.36 4.75
N VAL A 124 -3.64 5.25 3.44
CA VAL A 124 -3.74 3.99 2.70
C VAL A 124 -2.44 3.85 1.92
N ASP A 125 -1.80 2.69 2.01
CA ASP A 125 -0.48 2.45 1.44
C ASP A 125 -0.47 2.55 -0.09
N PHE A 126 -1.46 1.94 -0.74
CA PHE A 126 -1.59 1.95 -2.20
C PHE A 126 -3.03 2.09 -2.68
N ILE A 127 -3.19 2.58 -3.90
CA ILE A 127 -4.45 2.64 -4.63
C ILE A 127 -4.29 1.78 -5.87
N TYR A 128 -5.09 0.72 -5.97
CA TYR A 128 -5.20 -0.06 -7.20
C TYR A 128 -6.24 0.54 -8.12
N ARG A 129 -5.90 0.70 -9.39
CA ARG A 129 -6.76 1.25 -10.43
C ARG A 129 -7.22 0.13 -11.35
N MET A 130 -8.52 -0.12 -11.37
CA MET A 130 -9.12 -1.04 -12.32
C MET A 130 -9.13 -0.43 -13.72
N THR A 131 -9.14 -1.29 -14.75
CA THR A 131 -9.22 -0.89 -16.16
C THR A 131 -10.43 -0.01 -16.45
N MET A 132 -11.54 -0.22 -15.73
CA MET A 132 -12.78 0.56 -15.86
C MET A 132 -12.78 1.90 -15.10
N GLY A 133 -11.64 2.30 -14.51
CA GLY A 133 -11.47 3.59 -13.83
C GLY A 133 -11.74 3.57 -12.32
N ASP A 134 -12.33 2.50 -11.80
CA ASP A 134 -12.58 2.33 -10.37
C ASP A 134 -11.28 2.25 -9.56
N THR A 135 -11.31 2.79 -8.34
CA THR A 135 -10.15 2.77 -7.43
C THR A 135 -10.43 1.98 -6.17
N ILE A 136 -9.46 1.14 -5.80
CA ILE A 136 -9.55 0.23 -4.68
C ILE A 136 -8.39 0.55 -3.73
N PRO A 137 -8.68 1.02 -2.49
CA PRO A 137 -7.64 1.25 -1.50
C PRO A 137 -7.05 -0.09 -1.01
N ILE A 138 -5.73 -0.14 -0.88
CA ILE A 138 -4.97 -1.28 -0.36
C ILE A 138 -4.16 -0.86 0.86
N GLU A 139 -4.35 -1.58 1.98
CA GLU A 139 -3.63 -1.38 3.23
C GLU A 139 -2.73 -2.60 3.52
N CYS A 140 -1.48 -2.38 3.91
CA CYS A 140 -0.56 -3.42 4.34
C CYS A 140 -0.41 -3.48 5.87
N LYS A 141 -0.34 -4.69 6.41
CA LYS A 141 0.00 -4.94 7.82
C LYS A 141 0.93 -6.14 7.96
N ALA A 142 2.05 -5.96 8.67
CA ALA A 142 2.86 -7.07 9.16
C ALA A 142 2.20 -7.69 10.40
N SER A 143 1.16 -8.50 10.18
CA SER A 143 0.40 -9.17 11.24
C SER A 143 -0.09 -10.53 10.78
N LEU A 144 -0.06 -11.52 11.69
CA LEU A 144 -0.64 -12.85 11.51
C LEU A 144 -2.13 -12.91 11.90
N VAL A 145 -2.67 -11.79 12.41
CA VAL A 145 -4.06 -11.67 12.83
C VAL A 145 -4.66 -10.43 12.19
N THR A 146 -5.84 -10.60 11.61
CA THR A 146 -6.63 -9.49 11.05
C THR A 146 -7.51 -8.89 12.13
N ARG A 147 -7.40 -7.58 12.38
CA ARG A 147 -8.22 -6.87 13.36
C ARG A 147 -9.11 -5.83 12.66
N PRO A 148 -10.35 -5.59 13.14
CA PRO A 148 -11.23 -4.57 12.53
C PRO A 148 -10.59 -3.19 12.42
N ARG A 149 -9.79 -2.79 13.43
CA ARG A 149 -9.08 -1.50 13.45
C ARG A 149 -8.09 -1.31 12.30
N ASP A 150 -7.63 -2.39 11.68
CA ASP A 150 -6.67 -2.36 10.58
C ASP A 150 -7.31 -1.87 9.27
N THR A 151 -8.64 -1.73 9.24
CA THR A 151 -9.41 -1.27 8.07
C THR A 151 -9.81 0.21 8.12
N GLY A 152 -9.38 0.95 9.15
CA GLY A 152 -9.79 2.35 9.35
C GLY A 152 -9.46 3.26 8.17
N GLY A 153 -8.24 3.16 7.63
CA GLY A 153 -7.82 3.92 6.44
C GLY A 153 -8.63 3.57 5.19
N LEU A 154 -8.91 2.27 5.00
CA LEU A 154 -9.74 1.78 3.89
C LEU A 154 -11.17 2.35 3.95
N ALA A 155 -11.80 2.28 5.14
CA ALA A 155 -13.14 2.81 5.36
C ALA A 155 -13.21 4.32 5.10
N GLU A 156 -12.19 5.06 5.54
CA GLU A 156 -12.15 6.51 5.36
C GLU A 156 -11.89 6.92 3.91
N TYR A 157 -11.02 6.21 3.19
CA TYR A 157 -10.83 6.40 1.76
C TYR A 157 -12.14 6.13 1.00
N ALA A 158 -12.78 5.00 1.27
CA ALA A 158 -14.01 4.59 0.62
C ALA A 158 -15.16 5.57 0.84
N ALA A 159 -15.35 6.05 2.07
CA ALA A 159 -16.37 7.05 2.39
C ALA A 159 -16.20 8.35 1.60
N ARG A 160 -14.96 8.71 1.24
CA ARG A 160 -14.64 9.93 0.50
C ARG A 160 -14.72 9.75 -1.02
N HIS A 161 -14.23 8.62 -1.53
CA HIS A 161 -14.02 8.40 -2.96
C HIS A 161 -15.00 7.40 -3.58
N GLY A 162 -15.95 6.89 -2.80
CA GLY A 162 -17.02 5.99 -3.28
C GLY A 162 -16.55 4.56 -3.58
N SER A 163 -15.38 4.15 -3.08
CA SER A 163 -14.89 2.77 -3.30
C SER A 163 -15.82 1.75 -2.66
N LYS A 164 -16.23 0.75 -3.45
CA LYS A 164 -17.12 -0.35 -2.99
C LYS A 164 -16.37 -1.52 -2.35
N LEU A 165 -15.07 -1.61 -2.62
CA LEU A 165 -14.18 -2.69 -2.21
C LEU A 165 -12.88 -2.08 -1.68
N GLY A 166 -12.35 -2.62 -0.59
CA GLY A 166 -10.99 -2.39 -0.12
C GLY A 166 -10.21 -3.70 -0.04
N VAL A 167 -8.88 -3.61 -0.02
CA VAL A 167 -7.99 -4.76 0.14
C VAL A 167 -7.13 -4.55 1.38
N LEU A 168 -7.10 -5.55 2.25
CA LEU A 168 -6.12 -5.65 3.32
C LEU A 168 -5.11 -6.72 2.92
N VAL A 169 -3.81 -6.41 3.01
CA VAL A 169 -2.72 -7.35 2.76
C VAL A 169 -1.97 -7.60 4.05
N ASN A 170 -1.98 -8.84 4.55
CA ASN A 170 -1.21 -9.22 5.73
C ASN A 170 -0.78 -10.70 5.69
N LEU A 171 -0.26 -11.24 6.80
CA LEU A 171 0.29 -12.60 6.86
C LEU A 171 -0.70 -13.64 7.43
N ALA A 172 -1.93 -13.24 7.72
CA ALA A 172 -2.99 -14.13 8.20
C ALA A 172 -3.57 -14.99 7.08
N MET A 173 -4.55 -15.83 7.41
CA MET A 173 -5.34 -16.59 6.43
C MET A 173 -6.31 -15.70 5.65
N PRO A 174 -6.56 -15.98 4.36
CA PRO A 174 -7.45 -15.18 3.53
C PRO A 174 -8.86 -15.11 4.12
N GLY A 175 -9.57 -14.01 3.87
CA GLY A 175 -10.90 -13.81 4.44
C GLY A 175 -11.64 -12.61 3.86
N LYS A 176 -12.90 -12.48 4.28
CA LYS A 176 -13.76 -11.34 3.93
C LYS A 176 -14.18 -10.64 5.21
N LEU A 177 -14.19 -9.31 5.17
CA LEU A 177 -14.55 -8.44 6.27
C LEU A 177 -15.54 -7.40 5.75
N THR A 178 -16.37 -6.90 6.64
CA THR A 178 -17.17 -5.70 6.39
C THR A 178 -16.81 -4.69 7.47
N THR A 179 -16.43 -3.48 7.06
CA THR A 179 -16.15 -2.41 8.02
C THR A 179 -17.44 -1.93 8.69
N SER A 180 -17.32 -1.17 9.77
CA SER A 180 -18.49 -0.51 10.39
C SER A 180 -19.22 0.46 9.45
N THR A 181 -18.55 0.93 8.40
CA THR A 181 -19.13 1.81 7.36
C THR A 181 -19.77 1.03 6.20
N GLY A 182 -19.78 -0.31 6.26
CA GLY A 182 -20.35 -1.16 5.21
C GLY A 182 -19.40 -1.45 4.04
N LEU A 183 -18.14 -0.97 4.08
CA LEU A 183 -17.16 -1.29 3.06
C LEU A 183 -16.83 -2.78 3.10
N LYS A 184 -16.97 -3.46 1.96
CA LYS A 184 -16.48 -4.81 1.77
C LYS A 184 -14.96 -4.77 1.68
N VAL A 185 -14.27 -5.52 2.53
CA VAL A 185 -12.82 -5.65 2.51
C VAL A 185 -12.46 -7.09 2.28
N ILE A 186 -11.65 -7.36 1.26
CA ILE A 186 -11.00 -8.65 1.11
C ILE A 186 -9.63 -8.62 1.79
N HIS A 187 -9.37 -9.64 2.58
CA HIS A 187 -8.03 -9.93 3.06
C HIS A 187 -7.31 -10.88 2.11
N ILE A 188 -6.18 -10.42 1.55
CA ILE A 188 -5.29 -11.19 0.69
C ILE A 188 -3.96 -11.41 1.43
N PRO A 189 -3.59 -12.66 1.72
CA PRO A 189 -2.28 -12.96 2.31
C PRO A 189 -1.14 -12.51 1.40
N VAL A 190 -0.01 -12.08 1.97
CA VAL A 190 1.16 -11.64 1.17
C VAL A 190 1.61 -12.69 0.15
N TYR A 191 1.53 -13.98 0.49
CA TYR A 191 1.94 -15.07 -0.39
C TYR A 191 0.97 -15.34 -1.57
N LEU A 192 -0.17 -14.65 -1.64
CA LEU A 192 -1.14 -14.72 -2.74
C LEU A 192 -1.23 -13.41 -3.53
N ILE A 193 -0.31 -12.47 -3.30
CA ILE A 193 -0.45 -11.13 -3.87
C ILE A 193 -0.22 -11.08 -5.39
N ASP A 194 0.50 -12.07 -5.94
CA ASP A 194 0.64 -12.30 -7.38
C ASP A 194 -0.72 -12.53 -8.08
N ARG A 195 -1.73 -12.97 -7.32
CA ARG A 195 -3.11 -13.16 -7.79
C ARG A 195 -4.02 -11.96 -7.52
N LEU A 196 -3.48 -10.81 -7.08
CA LEU A 196 -4.26 -9.63 -6.70
C LEU A 196 -5.27 -9.21 -7.77
N ALA A 197 -4.83 -9.08 -9.02
CA ALA A 197 -5.68 -8.60 -10.12
C ALA A 197 -6.89 -9.52 -10.35
N GLU A 198 -6.65 -10.82 -10.47
CA GLU A 198 -7.69 -11.84 -10.65
C GLU A 198 -8.70 -11.81 -9.50
N ILE A 199 -8.21 -11.80 -8.26
CA ILE A 199 -9.07 -11.81 -7.07
C ILE A 199 -9.94 -10.55 -7.01
N VAL A 200 -9.33 -9.39 -7.24
CA VAL A 200 -10.02 -8.09 -7.23
C VAL A 200 -11.08 -8.04 -8.33
N GLU A 201 -10.74 -8.44 -9.56
CA GLU A 201 -11.66 -8.40 -10.69
C GLU A 201 -12.86 -9.33 -10.50
N ALA A 202 -12.63 -10.56 -10.01
CA ALA A 202 -13.69 -11.52 -9.75
C ALA A 202 -14.69 -11.00 -8.71
N LEU A 203 -14.19 -10.36 -7.64
CA LEU A 203 -15.03 -9.86 -6.56
C LEU A 203 -15.73 -8.55 -6.90
N TYR A 204 -15.09 -7.70 -7.70
CA TYR A 204 -15.69 -6.46 -8.13
C TYR A 204 -16.93 -6.73 -9.02
N LYS A 205 -16.83 -7.68 -9.97
CA LYS A 205 -17.97 -8.14 -10.79
C LYS A 205 -19.14 -8.63 -9.92
N ASN A 206 -18.86 -9.42 -8.89
CA ASN A 206 -19.89 -9.89 -7.96
C ASN A 206 -20.53 -8.78 -7.12
N THR A 207 -19.81 -7.68 -6.87
CA THR A 207 -20.31 -6.54 -6.09
C THR A 207 -21.16 -5.61 -6.95
N SER A 208 -20.82 -5.47 -8.23
CA SER A 208 -21.61 -4.69 -9.21
C SER A 208 -22.91 -5.40 -9.60
N ASN A 209 -22.94 -6.72 -9.60
CA ASN A 209 -24.15 -7.50 -9.90
C ASN A 209 -25.12 -7.64 -8.72
N SER A 210 -24.79 -7.11 -7.53
CA SER A 210 -25.67 -7.20 -6.34
C SER A 210 -26.63 -6.02 -6.18
N THR A 211 -26.79 -5.16 -7.19
CA THR A 211 -27.87 -4.18 -7.28
C THR A 211 -28.81 -4.54 -8.40
N ASP A 212 -29.71 -5.50 -8.16
CA ASP A 212 -31.15 -5.41 -8.48
C ASP A 212 -31.93 -6.63 -7.94
N PRO A 213 -32.73 -6.51 -6.85
CA PRO A 213 -33.80 -7.46 -6.55
C PRO A 213 -35.19 -6.93 -6.95
N LEU A 214 -35.30 -5.72 -7.53
CA LEU A 214 -36.57 -5.07 -7.84
C LEU A 214 -36.50 -4.44 -9.23
N GLY A 215 -36.45 -5.30 -10.25
CA GLY A 215 -36.70 -4.93 -11.64
C GLY A 215 -38.13 -4.40 -11.81
N LEU A 216 -38.35 -3.16 -11.40
CA LEU A 216 -39.58 -2.41 -11.60
C LEU A 216 -39.30 -1.31 -12.62
N THR A 217 -39.68 -1.59 -13.87
CA THR A 217 -40.02 -0.56 -14.85
C THR A 217 -41.23 0.21 -14.31
N THR A 218 -41.04 1.43 -13.86
CA THR A 218 -42.14 2.38 -13.68
C THR A 218 -42.55 2.87 -15.07
N HIS A 219 -43.63 2.29 -15.60
CA HIS A 219 -44.42 2.94 -16.62
C HIS A 219 -45.25 4.03 -15.92
N ASP A 220 -44.88 5.28 -16.12
CA ASP A 220 -45.76 6.42 -15.81
C ASP A 220 -46.69 6.64 -17.03
N ASN A 221 -47.97 6.79 -16.74
CA ASN A 221 -49.01 7.23 -17.69
C ASN A 221 -48.78 8.68 -18.14
#